data_AF-A0A957U4W1-F1
#
_entry.id   AF-A0A957U4W1-F1
#
_cell.length_a   1.000
_cell.length_b   1.000
_cell.length_c   1.000
_cell.angle_alpha   90.00
_cell.angle_beta   90.00
_cell.angle_gamma   90.00
#
_symmetry.space_group_name_H-M   'P 1'
#
loop_
_entity.id
_entity.type
_entity.pdbx_description
1 polymer ?
#
loop_
_entity_poly.entity_id
_entity_poly.type
_entity_poly.pdbx_seq_one_letter_code
_entity_poly.pdbx_strand_id
1 'polypeptide(L)'
;MPTTWITRLIMLCFALSVTGCAAAPTAQVPAATASPASEAEPANQTNAPSAPQEQAGAAMAVTELSFAGNGDTFLEHIAAVKNRAGQLNAHHFVEWRDSRGVQWQGEALDLADETVILLQPARSGGDSGVDVRGPSTGNWQAALESAELMPADDMQRPEPEIRFVRARQTENGIWSVDVTLAYPDSGWEDYADGWHVATPDGAILATRILLHPHENEQPFTRGQGNIAVPPAVDAIVVRAHTLVGGYGQETVTVPLTESSATAEYEVIR
;
A
#
# COMPACT_ATOMS: atom_id res chain seq x y z
N MET A 1 -3.64 -34.07 -25.12
CA MET A 1 -3.94 -34.97 -23.99
C MET A 1 -3.74 -34.15 -22.72
N PRO A 2 -4.81 -33.72 -22.04
CA PRO A 2 -4.70 -32.86 -20.87
C PRO A 2 -4.59 -33.69 -19.59
N THR A 3 -3.80 -33.24 -18.62
CA THR A 3 -3.74 -33.86 -17.29
C THR A 3 -4.08 -32.82 -16.22
N THR A 4 -5.36 -32.87 -15.85
CA THR A 4 -6.03 -32.50 -14.60
C THR A 4 -5.19 -31.99 -13.42
N TRP A 5 -5.58 -30.81 -12.93
CA TRP A 5 -5.24 -30.26 -11.62
C TRP A 5 -6.18 -30.80 -10.53
N ILE A 6 -5.61 -31.11 -9.36
CA ILE A 6 -6.27 -31.69 -8.18
C ILE A 6 -6.83 -30.56 -7.30
N THR A 7 -8.14 -30.55 -7.07
CA THR A 7 -8.80 -29.77 -6.02
C THR A 7 -8.75 -30.55 -4.70
N ARG A 8 -8.23 -29.97 -3.62
CA ARG A 8 -8.48 -30.46 -2.25
C ARG A 8 -8.95 -29.33 -1.34
N LEU A 9 -10.26 -29.32 -1.11
CA LEU A 9 -10.97 -28.65 -0.03
C LEU A 9 -10.61 -29.37 1.30
N ILE A 10 -10.22 -28.63 2.33
CA ILE A 10 -10.16 -29.14 3.71
C ILE A 10 -11.20 -28.36 4.52
N MET A 11 -12.26 -29.06 4.92
CA MET A 11 -13.29 -28.61 5.86
C MET A 11 -13.19 -29.52 7.08
N LEU A 12 -12.81 -28.98 8.25
CA LEU A 12 -12.76 -29.73 9.50
C LEU A 12 -13.67 -29.06 10.53
N CYS A 13 -14.89 -29.57 10.65
CA CYS A 13 -15.79 -29.30 11.77
C CYS A 13 -15.44 -30.24 12.93
N PHE A 14 -15.09 -29.70 14.09
CA PHE A 14 -15.04 -30.45 15.35
C PHE A 14 -16.29 -30.11 16.18
N ALA A 15 -17.14 -31.11 16.40
CA ALA A 15 -18.19 -31.07 17.42
C ALA A 15 -17.92 -32.25 18.38
N LEU A 16 -17.60 -31.95 19.64
CA LEU A 16 -17.62 -32.94 20.72
C LEU A 16 -18.81 -32.64 21.63
N SER A 17 -19.70 -33.62 21.73
CA SER A 17 -20.77 -33.70 22.73
C SER A 17 -20.51 -34.93 23.58
N VAL A 18 -20.35 -34.78 24.89
CA VAL A 18 -20.54 -35.90 25.84
C VAL A 18 -21.23 -35.36 27.10
N THR A 19 -22.38 -35.93 27.39
CA THR A 19 -23.19 -35.69 28.60
C THR A 19 -23.07 -36.92 29.52
N GLY A 20 -22.94 -36.73 30.84
CA GLY A 20 -23.53 -37.67 31.80
C GLY A 20 -22.74 -38.01 33.08
N CYS A 21 -23.14 -37.34 34.17
CA CYS A 21 -23.42 -37.84 35.54
C CYS A 21 -22.39 -38.65 36.36
N ALA A 22 -22.05 -38.15 37.56
CA ALA A 22 -22.37 -38.76 38.88
C ALA A 22 -21.95 -37.86 40.06
N ALA A 23 -22.64 -38.03 41.19
CA ALA A 23 -22.70 -37.13 42.36
C ALA A 23 -21.68 -37.43 43.50
N ALA A 24 -21.66 -36.50 44.47
CA ALA A 24 -20.75 -36.28 45.61
C ALA A 24 -20.63 -37.41 46.67
N PRO A 25 -19.75 -37.26 47.69
CA PRO A 25 -20.22 -36.58 48.92
C PRO A 25 -19.20 -35.65 49.63
N THR A 26 -19.78 -34.90 50.56
CA THR A 26 -19.35 -33.80 51.44
C THR A 26 -18.27 -34.16 52.47
N ALA A 27 -17.38 -33.21 52.81
CA ALA A 27 -16.71 -33.17 54.11
C ALA A 27 -16.31 -31.72 54.50
N GLN A 28 -16.40 -31.44 55.80
CA GLN A 28 -16.46 -30.15 56.49
C GLN A 28 -15.13 -29.40 56.68
N VAL A 29 -15.27 -28.08 56.81
CA VAL A 29 -14.32 -27.08 57.34
C VAL A 29 -14.18 -27.23 58.87
N PRO A 30 -13.06 -26.76 59.47
CA PRO A 30 -13.26 -25.72 60.49
C PRO A 30 -12.31 -24.52 60.35
N ALA A 31 -12.83 -23.38 60.80
CA ALA A 31 -12.19 -22.08 60.90
C ALA A 31 -11.23 -22.00 62.09
N ALA A 32 -10.23 -21.12 62.00
CA ALA A 32 -9.48 -20.64 63.15
C ALA A 32 -9.38 -19.10 63.13
N THR A 33 -9.42 -18.57 64.34
CA THR A 33 -9.72 -17.22 64.83
C THR A 33 -8.55 -16.22 64.80
N ALA A 34 -8.86 -14.96 65.08
CA ALA A 34 -8.10 -13.74 64.80
C ALA A 34 -7.08 -13.23 65.86
N SER A 35 -6.12 -12.41 65.37
CA SER A 35 -5.54 -11.13 65.91
C SER A 35 -4.62 -11.09 67.15
N PRO A 36 -3.85 -9.98 67.42
CA PRO A 36 -3.50 -8.80 66.58
C PRO A 36 -2.02 -8.27 66.66
N ALA A 37 -1.79 -7.17 65.91
CA ALA A 37 -0.94 -5.98 66.18
C ALA A 37 0.52 -5.90 65.65
N SER A 38 0.76 -4.97 64.72
CA SER A 38 1.66 -3.80 64.90
C SER A 38 1.74 -2.98 63.61
N GLU A 39 1.48 -1.68 63.74
CA GLU A 39 1.53 -0.62 62.72
C GLU A 39 2.85 -0.52 61.94
N ALA A 40 2.72 -0.23 60.64
CA ALA A 40 3.64 0.61 59.88
C ALA A 40 2.83 1.44 58.86
N GLU A 41 3.01 2.76 58.89
CA GLU A 41 2.35 3.76 58.05
C GLU A 41 2.50 3.52 56.53
N PRO A 42 1.56 4.00 55.71
CA PRO A 42 1.56 3.76 54.27
C PRO A 42 2.55 4.67 53.53
N ALA A 43 3.41 4.06 52.71
CA ALA A 43 4.14 4.78 51.68
C ALA A 43 3.15 5.36 50.65
N ASN A 44 3.16 6.68 50.55
CA ASN A 44 2.49 7.50 49.55
C ASN A 44 2.86 7.02 48.14
N GLN A 45 1.95 6.28 47.48
CA GLN A 45 2.08 5.95 46.07
C GLN A 45 1.78 7.22 45.26
N THR A 46 2.85 7.90 44.86
CA THR A 46 2.81 8.89 43.79
C THR A 46 2.20 8.25 42.55
N ASN A 47 1.06 8.78 42.10
CA ASN A 47 0.48 8.51 40.80
C ASN A 47 1.53 8.81 39.72
N ALA A 48 2.17 7.76 39.20
CA ALA A 48 2.85 7.84 37.93
C ALA A 48 1.78 8.08 36.85
N PRO A 49 1.99 9.01 35.90
CA PRO A 49 1.08 9.12 34.77
C PRO A 49 1.12 7.79 34.01
N SER A 50 -0.04 7.14 33.88
CA SER A 50 -0.19 6.00 32.99
C SER A 50 0.35 6.40 31.62
N ALA A 51 1.31 5.62 31.11
CA ALA A 51 1.73 5.72 29.72
C ALA A 51 0.48 5.71 28.83
N PRO A 52 0.45 6.47 27.71
CA PRO A 52 -0.65 6.38 26.76
C PRO A 52 -0.83 4.91 26.40
N GLN A 53 -1.97 4.32 26.77
CA GLN A 53 -2.33 3.04 26.21
C GLN A 53 -2.48 3.28 24.71
N GLU A 54 -1.57 2.69 23.94
CA GLU A 54 -1.65 2.58 22.50
C GLU A 54 -3.04 2.01 22.21
N GLN A 55 -3.96 2.89 21.80
CA GLN A 55 -5.29 2.47 21.39
C GLN A 55 -5.06 1.51 20.24
N ALA A 56 -5.34 0.23 20.47
CA ALA A 56 -5.42 -0.77 19.42
C ALA A 56 -6.30 -0.15 18.32
N GLY A 57 -5.66 0.24 17.21
CA GLY A 57 -6.34 0.95 16.13
C GLY A 57 -7.58 0.17 15.73
N ALA A 58 -8.67 0.88 15.46
CA ALA A 58 -9.91 0.25 15.02
C ALA A 58 -9.62 -0.74 13.88
N ALA A 59 -10.29 -1.90 13.91
CA ALA A 59 -9.99 -2.99 12.98
C ALA A 59 -10.21 -2.55 11.52
N MET A 60 -9.15 -2.61 10.72
CA MET A 60 -9.20 -2.43 9.27
C MET A 60 -9.41 -3.81 8.61
N ALA A 61 -10.24 -3.84 7.58
CA ALA A 61 -10.48 -5.03 6.77
C ALA A 61 -9.43 -5.13 5.66
N VAL A 62 -8.89 -6.33 5.45
CA VAL A 62 -7.97 -6.64 4.36
C VAL A 62 -8.68 -7.56 3.38
N THR A 63 -8.69 -7.19 2.10
CA THR A 63 -9.24 -8.00 1.01
C THR A 63 -8.16 -8.28 -0.01
N GLU A 64 -7.94 -9.55 -0.36
CA GLU A 64 -7.08 -9.92 -1.47
C GLU A 64 -7.72 -9.52 -2.80
N LEU A 65 -6.92 -8.89 -3.66
CA LEU A 65 -7.27 -8.53 -5.02
C LEU A 65 -6.52 -9.47 -5.97
N SER A 66 -7.24 -10.03 -6.94
CA SER A 66 -6.68 -10.78 -8.06
C SER A 66 -7.08 -10.08 -9.35
N PHE A 67 -6.09 -9.68 -10.12
CA PHE A 67 -6.25 -8.94 -11.37
C PHE A 67 -6.04 -9.84 -12.59
N ALA A 68 -5.31 -10.95 -12.42
CA ALA A 68 -5.13 -11.98 -13.44
C ALA A 68 -6.49 -12.47 -13.99
N GLY A 69 -6.72 -12.29 -15.30
CA GLY A 69 -7.88 -12.83 -16.02
C GLY A 69 -9.10 -11.90 -16.18
N ASN A 70 -9.11 -10.72 -15.57
CA ASN A 70 -10.23 -9.77 -15.67
C ASN A 70 -9.95 -8.55 -16.57
N GLY A 71 -8.67 -8.30 -16.92
CA GLY A 71 -8.27 -7.19 -17.79
C GLY A 71 -8.12 -5.84 -17.08
N ASP A 72 -8.44 -5.76 -15.79
CA ASP A 72 -8.24 -4.57 -14.95
C ASP A 72 -6.81 -4.54 -14.38
N THR A 73 -6.14 -3.38 -14.41
CA THR A 73 -4.82 -3.19 -13.79
C THR A 73 -4.92 -2.63 -12.36
N PHE A 74 -3.81 -2.69 -11.62
CA PHE A 74 -3.72 -2.06 -10.29
C PHE A 74 -4.02 -0.56 -10.33
N LEU A 75 -3.47 0.16 -11.32
CA LEU A 75 -3.73 1.60 -11.53
C LEU A 75 -5.19 1.88 -11.89
N GLU A 76 -5.86 0.98 -12.61
CA GLU A 76 -7.29 1.10 -12.91
C GLU A 76 -8.14 0.89 -11.66
N HIS A 77 -7.75 -0.03 -10.77
CA HIS A 77 -8.44 -0.21 -9.49
C HIS A 77 -8.32 1.02 -8.59
N ILE A 78 -7.12 1.62 -8.52
CA ILE A 78 -6.89 2.92 -7.88
C ILE A 78 -7.83 3.98 -8.46
N ALA A 79 -7.86 4.11 -9.80
CA ALA A 79 -8.73 5.07 -10.47
C ALA A 79 -10.21 4.81 -10.15
N ALA A 80 -10.63 3.55 -10.07
CA ALA A 80 -11.99 3.16 -9.71
C ALA A 80 -12.33 3.51 -8.24
N VAL A 81 -11.39 3.41 -7.30
CA VAL A 81 -11.58 3.91 -5.93
C VAL A 81 -11.70 5.43 -5.94
N LYS A 82 -10.82 6.15 -6.64
CA LYS A 82 -10.86 7.62 -6.75
C LYS A 82 -12.16 8.14 -7.35
N ASN A 83 -12.69 7.47 -8.37
CA ASN A 83 -13.93 7.87 -9.03
C ASN A 83 -15.18 7.60 -8.18
N ARG A 84 -15.12 6.64 -7.26
CA ARG A 84 -16.19 6.35 -6.29
C ARG A 84 -16.08 7.19 -5.02
N ALA A 85 -14.86 7.52 -4.63
CA ALA A 85 -14.56 8.40 -3.53
C ALA A 85 -15.23 9.76 -3.76
N GLY A 86 -15.88 10.31 -2.73
CA GLY A 86 -16.40 11.67 -2.76
C GLY A 86 -15.25 12.67 -2.69
N GLN A 87 -15.15 13.40 -1.57
CA GLN A 87 -14.03 14.29 -1.34
C GLN A 87 -12.81 13.52 -0.85
N LEU A 88 -11.74 13.51 -1.66
CA LEU A 88 -10.43 12.99 -1.31
C LEU A 88 -9.64 14.06 -0.55
N ASN A 89 -9.23 13.77 0.69
CA ASN A 89 -8.47 14.70 1.52
C ASN A 89 -6.97 14.63 1.19
N ALA A 90 -6.44 13.43 1.00
CA ALA A 90 -5.07 13.22 0.58
C ALA A 90 -4.93 11.97 -0.30
N HIS A 91 -3.92 12.01 -1.18
CA HIS A 91 -3.56 10.91 -2.05
C HIS A 91 -2.04 10.80 -2.08
N HIS A 92 -1.48 9.73 -1.55
CA HIS A 92 -0.03 9.61 -1.41
C HIS A 92 0.46 8.19 -1.69
N PHE A 93 1.72 8.13 -2.11
CA PHE A 93 2.43 6.88 -2.30
C PHE A 93 2.70 6.21 -0.95
N VAL A 94 2.58 4.88 -0.91
CA VAL A 94 2.87 4.10 0.29
C VAL A 94 3.90 3.04 -0.05
N GLU A 95 4.93 2.98 0.79
CA GLU A 95 5.88 1.88 0.84
C GLU A 95 5.94 1.33 2.26
N TRP A 96 5.97 0.01 2.36
CA TRP A 96 6.08 -0.64 3.65
C TRP A 96 6.82 -1.96 3.51
N ARG A 97 7.62 -2.30 4.52
CA ARG A 97 8.30 -3.59 4.58
C ARG A 97 7.72 -4.38 5.75
N ASP A 98 7.21 -5.57 5.44
CA ASP A 98 6.62 -6.43 6.47
C ASP A 98 7.69 -7.12 7.33
N SER A 99 7.27 -7.83 8.38
CA SER A 99 8.19 -8.50 9.31
C SER A 99 9.06 -9.58 8.66
N ARG A 100 8.65 -10.09 7.49
CA ARG A 100 9.35 -11.10 6.70
C ARG A 100 10.35 -10.48 5.73
N GLY A 101 10.36 -9.15 5.62
CA GLY A 101 11.23 -8.40 4.73
C GLY A 101 10.66 -8.18 3.33
N VAL A 102 9.40 -8.53 3.08
CA VAL A 102 8.73 -8.28 1.80
C VAL A 102 8.48 -6.77 1.68
N GLN A 103 8.93 -6.19 0.55
CA GLN A 103 8.58 -4.82 0.22
C GLN A 103 7.18 -4.78 -0.38
N TRP A 104 6.32 -3.92 0.13
CA TRP A 104 5.00 -3.58 -0.39
C TRP A 104 5.02 -2.15 -0.91
N GLN A 105 4.27 -1.92 -1.98
CA GLN A 105 4.16 -0.62 -2.64
C GLN A 105 2.75 -0.37 -3.14
N GLY A 106 2.33 0.89 -3.19
CA GLY A 106 1.01 1.26 -3.67
C GLY A 106 0.61 2.67 -3.24
N GLU A 107 -0.67 2.84 -2.92
CA GLU A 107 -1.26 4.16 -2.69
C GLU A 107 -2.25 4.15 -1.53
N ALA A 108 -2.22 5.23 -0.74
CA ALA A 108 -3.24 5.53 0.25
C ALA A 108 -4.13 6.67 -0.21
N LEU A 109 -5.43 6.47 -0.02
CA LEU A 109 -6.50 7.41 -0.31
C LEU A 109 -7.20 7.75 1.00
N ASP A 110 -6.93 8.94 1.51
CA ASP A 110 -7.53 9.42 2.75
C ASP A 110 -8.82 10.16 2.46
N LEU A 111 -9.93 9.59 2.95
CA LEU A 111 -11.26 10.17 2.87
C LEU A 111 -11.58 10.89 4.20
N ALA A 112 -12.82 11.34 4.37
CA ALA A 112 -13.22 12.06 5.59
C ALA A 112 -13.14 11.18 6.85
N ASP A 113 -13.59 9.93 6.75
CA ASP A 113 -13.80 9.00 7.86
C ASP A 113 -13.11 7.64 7.65
N GLU A 114 -12.63 7.37 6.45
CA GLU A 114 -12.01 6.11 6.04
C GLU A 114 -10.66 6.38 5.36
N THR A 115 -9.73 5.45 5.51
CA THR A 115 -8.55 5.35 4.65
C THR A 115 -8.66 4.06 3.85
N VAL A 116 -8.45 4.17 2.54
CA VAL A 116 -8.32 3.03 1.63
C VAL A 116 -6.86 2.93 1.19
N ILE A 117 -6.25 1.77 1.38
CA ILE A 117 -4.87 1.52 1.00
C ILE A 117 -4.83 0.35 0.05
N LEU A 118 -4.36 0.62 -1.16
CA LEU A 118 -4.14 -0.38 -2.18
C LEU A 118 -2.65 -0.68 -2.20
N LEU A 119 -2.29 -1.94 -1.97
CA LEU A 119 -0.89 -2.37 -1.95
C LEU A 119 -0.70 -3.62 -2.78
N GLN A 120 0.52 -3.81 -3.25
CA GLN A 120 0.99 -5.01 -3.91
C GLN A 120 2.42 -5.28 -3.44
N PRO A 121 2.86 -6.54 -3.34
CA PRO A 121 4.28 -6.83 -3.15
C PRO A 121 5.09 -6.21 -4.28
N ALA A 122 6.27 -5.66 -3.98
CA ALA A 122 7.19 -5.22 -5.00
C ALA A 122 7.49 -6.40 -5.94
N ARG A 123 7.53 -6.13 -7.25
CA ARG A 123 7.77 -7.13 -8.30
C ARG A 123 6.69 -8.19 -8.49
N SER A 124 5.64 -8.25 -7.67
CA SER A 124 4.45 -9.06 -7.99
C SER A 124 3.69 -8.49 -9.18
N GLY A 125 3.81 -7.15 -9.31
CA GLY A 125 3.14 -6.21 -10.18
C GLY A 125 1.80 -6.61 -10.70
N GLY A 126 0.82 -5.89 -10.22
CA GLY A 126 -0.49 -5.72 -10.81
C GLY A 126 -1.33 -6.97 -11.01
N ASP A 127 -0.82 -8.19 -10.86
CA ASP A 127 -1.55 -9.46 -10.94
C ASP A 127 -2.30 -9.74 -9.64
N SER A 128 -1.73 -9.27 -8.54
CA SER A 128 -2.32 -9.35 -7.21
C SER A 128 -2.00 -8.12 -6.39
N GLY A 129 -2.88 -7.85 -5.44
CA GLY A 129 -2.72 -6.79 -4.46
C GLY A 129 -3.67 -7.00 -3.31
N VAL A 130 -3.76 -6.01 -2.45
CA VAL A 130 -4.68 -5.99 -1.33
C VAL A 130 -5.34 -4.63 -1.20
N ASP A 131 -6.62 -4.67 -0.85
CA ASP A 131 -7.43 -3.52 -0.50
C ASP A 131 -7.62 -3.53 1.03
N VAL A 132 -7.00 -2.56 1.69
CA VAL A 132 -7.11 -2.36 3.13
C VAL A 132 -8.01 -1.16 3.40
N ARG A 133 -9.09 -1.40 4.13
CA ARG A 133 -10.16 -0.43 4.34
C ARG A 133 -10.53 -0.32 5.80
N GLY A 134 -10.76 0.89 6.29
CA GLY A 134 -11.24 1.11 7.64
C GLY A 134 -11.07 2.54 8.11
N PRO A 135 -11.33 2.81 9.39
CA PRO A 135 -11.24 4.16 9.93
C PRO A 135 -9.87 4.80 9.64
N SER A 136 -9.85 6.10 9.36
CA SER A 136 -8.62 6.82 8.99
C SER A 136 -7.53 6.82 10.05
N THR A 137 -7.87 6.50 11.30
CA THR A 137 -6.93 6.32 12.41
C THR A 137 -6.58 4.86 12.68
N GLY A 138 -6.98 3.93 11.80
CA GLY A 138 -6.71 2.50 11.92
C GLY A 138 -5.23 2.18 11.66
N ASN A 139 -4.75 1.09 12.25
CA ASN A 139 -3.39 0.60 12.03
C ASN A 139 -3.41 -0.47 10.94
N TRP A 140 -3.26 -0.03 9.69
CA TRP A 140 -3.31 -0.90 8.52
C TRP A 140 -2.11 -1.86 8.45
N GLN A 141 -0.93 -1.45 8.93
CA GLN A 141 0.27 -2.31 8.94
C GLN A 141 0.03 -3.53 9.82
N ALA A 142 -0.56 -3.33 11.01
CA ALA A 142 -0.91 -4.43 11.91
C ALA A 142 -2.00 -5.35 11.29
N ALA A 143 -2.96 -4.77 10.56
CA ALA A 143 -3.97 -5.54 9.85
C ALA A 143 -3.37 -6.42 8.75
N LEU A 144 -2.43 -5.88 7.97
CA LEU A 144 -1.71 -6.63 6.92
C LEU A 144 -0.79 -7.71 7.48
N GLU A 145 -0.04 -7.39 8.54
CA GLU A 145 0.82 -8.36 9.22
C GLU A 145 0.01 -9.55 9.73
N SER A 146 -1.19 -9.30 10.24
CA SER A 146 -2.10 -10.34 10.73
C SER A 146 -2.77 -11.17 9.62
N ALA A 147 -2.76 -10.69 8.38
CA ALA A 147 -3.39 -11.37 7.24
C ALA A 147 -2.52 -12.49 6.66
N GLU A 148 -1.24 -12.60 7.07
CA GLU A 148 -0.29 -13.66 6.66
C GLU A 148 -0.19 -13.86 5.13
N LEU A 149 -0.41 -12.79 4.36
CA LEU A 149 -0.47 -12.81 2.89
C LEU A 149 0.82 -13.36 2.29
N MET A 150 0.74 -14.30 1.36
CA MET A 150 1.94 -14.83 0.71
C MET A 150 2.37 -13.89 -0.42
N PRO A 151 3.57 -13.28 -0.36
CA PRO A 151 4.07 -12.50 -1.49
C PRO A 151 4.30 -13.40 -2.69
N ALA A 152 4.14 -12.86 -3.89
CA ALA A 152 4.62 -13.53 -5.10
C ALA A 152 6.14 -13.75 -5.00
N ASP A 153 6.65 -14.84 -5.60
CA ASP A 153 8.09 -15.07 -5.70
C ASP A 153 8.78 -13.85 -6.33
N ASP A 154 9.95 -13.48 -5.81
CA ASP A 154 10.85 -12.49 -6.40
C ASP A 154 11.42 -13.04 -7.71
N MET A 155 10.54 -13.09 -8.71
CA MET A 155 10.88 -13.35 -10.10
C MET A 155 11.73 -12.16 -10.50
N GLN A 156 13.01 -12.38 -10.73
CA GLN A 156 13.99 -11.38 -11.15
C GLN A 156 13.52 -10.72 -12.45
N ARG A 157 12.64 -9.72 -12.34
CA ARG A 157 11.98 -9.06 -13.46
C ARG A 157 12.75 -7.80 -13.87
N PRO A 158 12.67 -7.42 -15.14
CA PRO A 158 13.15 -6.12 -15.58
C PRO A 158 12.49 -5.02 -14.75
N GLU A 159 13.23 -3.96 -14.43
CA GLU A 159 12.67 -2.76 -13.81
C GLU A 159 12.40 -1.74 -14.94
N PRO A 160 11.31 -0.95 -14.86
CA PRO A 160 11.09 0.13 -15.80
C PRO A 160 12.12 1.25 -15.58
N GLU A 161 12.73 1.73 -16.65
CA GLU A 161 13.76 2.76 -16.61
C GLU A 161 13.21 4.09 -17.17
N ILE A 162 13.16 5.13 -16.34
CA ILE A 162 12.91 6.49 -16.83
C ILE A 162 14.20 7.01 -17.45
N ARG A 163 14.19 7.17 -18.78
CA ARG A 163 15.34 7.66 -19.55
C ARG A 163 15.47 9.17 -19.52
N PHE A 164 14.34 9.87 -19.46
CA PHE A 164 14.30 11.32 -19.51
C PHE A 164 12.97 11.88 -19.00
N VAL A 165 13.00 13.05 -18.37
CA VAL A 165 11.79 13.79 -17.99
C VAL A 165 11.86 15.22 -18.49
N ARG A 166 10.87 15.68 -19.25
CA ARG A 166 10.70 17.10 -19.59
C ARG A 166 9.53 17.68 -18.81
N ALA A 167 9.79 18.64 -17.93
CA ALA A 167 8.79 19.43 -17.24
C ALA A 167 8.65 20.81 -17.91
N ARG A 168 7.44 21.18 -18.31
CA ARG A 168 7.13 22.48 -18.91
C ARG A 168 6.06 23.20 -18.12
N GLN A 169 6.36 24.39 -17.64
CA GLN A 169 5.38 25.27 -17.04
C GLN A 169 4.49 25.81 -18.16
N THR A 170 3.21 25.46 -18.14
CA THR A 170 2.24 25.94 -19.14
C THR A 170 1.54 27.20 -18.65
N GLU A 171 1.31 27.30 -17.34
CA GLU A 171 0.76 28.46 -16.66
C GLU A 171 1.36 28.56 -15.25
N ASN A 172 1.07 29.64 -14.51
CA ASN A 172 1.57 29.77 -13.14
C ASN A 172 1.08 28.59 -12.27
N GLY A 173 2.00 27.77 -11.75
CA GLY A 173 1.68 26.57 -10.98
C GLY A 173 1.14 25.38 -11.78
N ILE A 174 0.95 25.49 -13.10
CA ILE A 174 0.45 24.40 -13.95
C ILE A 174 1.55 23.90 -14.87
N TRP A 175 1.74 22.58 -14.89
CA TRP A 175 2.82 21.92 -15.59
C TRP A 175 2.32 20.83 -16.54
N SER A 176 3.11 20.58 -17.57
CA SER A 176 3.07 19.40 -18.43
C SER A 176 4.37 18.63 -18.25
N VAL A 177 4.27 17.32 -18.05
CA VAL A 177 5.43 16.43 -17.86
C VAL A 177 5.43 15.37 -18.94
N ASP A 178 6.45 15.38 -19.79
CA ASP A 178 6.73 14.34 -20.78
C ASP A 178 7.79 13.38 -20.21
N VAL A 179 7.51 12.08 -20.23
CA VAL A 179 8.40 11.05 -19.68
C VAL A 179 8.82 10.12 -20.80
N THR A 180 10.12 9.97 -20.99
CA THR A 180 10.71 8.93 -21.84
C THR A 180 10.99 7.71 -20.99
N LEU A 181 10.37 6.59 -21.35
CA LEU A 181 10.39 5.35 -20.58
C LEU A 181 10.96 4.21 -21.43
N ALA A 182 11.68 3.30 -20.79
CA ALA A 182 12.13 2.04 -21.37
C ALA A 182 11.72 0.88 -20.48
N TYR A 183 11.06 -0.12 -21.06
CA TYR A 183 10.77 -1.39 -20.41
C TYR A 183 10.66 -2.46 -21.51
N PRO A 184 11.17 -3.69 -21.30
CA PRO A 184 11.07 -4.75 -22.29
C PRO A 184 9.65 -5.35 -22.32
N ASP A 185 8.70 -4.58 -22.82
CA ASP A 185 7.32 -5.04 -23.03
C ASP A 185 7.34 -6.37 -23.82
N SER A 186 6.49 -7.32 -23.43
CA SER A 186 6.38 -8.63 -24.07
C SER A 186 4.93 -9.07 -24.30
N GLY A 187 4.08 -8.11 -24.66
CA GLY A 187 2.66 -8.33 -24.95
C GLY A 187 1.75 -7.64 -23.95
N TRP A 188 0.45 -7.96 -24.04
CA TRP A 188 -0.60 -7.40 -23.19
C TRP A 188 -0.50 -7.85 -21.74
N GLU A 189 0.25 -8.92 -21.51
CA GLU A 189 0.45 -9.55 -20.23
C GLU A 189 1.64 -8.97 -19.46
N ASP A 190 2.56 -8.24 -20.11
CA ASP A 190 3.72 -7.62 -19.45
C ASP A 190 4.21 -6.39 -20.21
N TYR A 191 3.87 -5.21 -19.71
CA TYR A 191 4.29 -3.93 -20.29
C TYR A 191 4.33 -2.82 -19.24
N ALA A 192 5.01 -1.71 -19.56
CA ALA A 192 4.91 -0.49 -18.77
C ALA A 192 3.53 0.17 -18.93
N ASP A 193 2.72 0.15 -17.88
CA ASP A 193 1.31 0.60 -17.87
C ASP A 193 1.13 1.99 -17.26
N GLY A 194 2.18 2.66 -16.77
CA GLY A 194 2.06 4.04 -16.34
C GLY A 194 3.24 4.65 -15.61
N TRP A 195 3.00 5.85 -15.06
CA TRP A 195 3.90 6.50 -14.11
C TRP A 195 3.17 7.54 -13.27
N HIS A 196 3.79 7.89 -12.14
CA HIS A 196 3.39 9.00 -11.28
C HIS A 196 4.25 10.23 -11.48
N VAL A 197 3.61 11.37 -11.23
CA VAL A 197 4.26 12.62 -10.85
C VAL A 197 3.82 12.92 -9.42
N ALA A 198 4.77 12.95 -8.50
CA ALA A 198 4.53 13.17 -7.08
C ALA A 198 5.38 14.32 -6.54
N THR A 199 5.04 14.81 -5.37
CA THR A 199 5.91 15.66 -4.56
C THR A 199 7.01 14.82 -3.88
N PRO A 200 8.07 15.45 -3.33
CA PRO A 200 9.14 14.71 -2.64
C PRO A 200 8.67 13.99 -1.37
N ASP A 201 7.60 14.45 -0.72
CA ASP A 201 6.94 13.79 0.41
C ASP A 201 5.94 12.70 -0.02
N GLY A 202 5.82 12.44 -1.32
CA GLY A 202 5.05 11.32 -1.86
C GLY A 202 3.60 11.62 -2.20
N ALA A 203 3.12 12.86 -2.06
CA ALA A 203 1.78 13.24 -2.49
C ALA A 203 1.68 13.18 -4.02
N ILE A 204 0.67 12.47 -4.53
CA ILE A 204 0.51 12.23 -5.96
C ILE A 204 -0.17 13.44 -6.60
N LEU A 205 0.52 14.09 -7.54
CA LEU A 205 0.01 15.23 -8.30
C LEU A 205 -0.71 14.78 -9.58
N ALA A 206 -0.19 13.73 -10.23
CA ALA A 206 -0.81 13.13 -11.40
C ALA A 206 -0.36 11.66 -11.60
N THR A 207 -1.24 10.88 -12.22
CA THR A 207 -0.96 9.54 -12.71
C THR A 207 -1.21 9.50 -14.20
N ARG A 208 -0.24 9.03 -14.97
CA ARG A 208 -0.42 8.71 -16.39
C ARG A 208 -0.63 7.21 -16.52
N ILE A 209 -1.82 6.81 -16.99
CA ILE A 209 -2.13 5.41 -17.33
C ILE A 209 -1.86 5.21 -18.83
N LEU A 210 -1.21 4.10 -19.18
CA LEU A 210 -0.94 3.62 -20.53
C LEU A 210 -1.74 2.35 -20.76
N LEU A 211 -2.51 2.31 -21.85
CA LEU A 211 -3.53 1.28 -22.07
C LEU A 211 -3.10 0.22 -23.10
N HIS A 212 -1.82 0.19 -23.49
CA HIS A 212 -1.31 -0.79 -24.45
C HIS A 212 0.22 -0.96 -24.35
N PRO A 213 0.76 -2.11 -24.81
CA PRO A 213 2.19 -2.32 -24.96
C PRO A 213 2.83 -1.43 -26.04
N HIS A 214 4.15 -1.25 -25.93
CA HIS A 214 5.00 -0.41 -26.78
C HIS A 214 6.25 -1.18 -27.26
N GLU A 215 6.17 -2.50 -27.45
CA GLU A 215 7.31 -3.39 -27.81
C GLU A 215 8.20 -2.85 -28.94
N ASN A 216 7.59 -2.25 -29.96
CA ASN A 216 8.27 -1.78 -31.18
C ASN A 216 8.61 -0.29 -31.14
N GLU A 217 8.45 0.38 -30.00
CA GLU A 217 8.65 1.83 -29.82
C GLU A 217 9.65 2.15 -28.70
N GLN A 218 10.42 1.18 -28.21
CA GLN A 218 11.30 1.38 -27.05
C GLN A 218 12.61 2.13 -27.41
N PRO A 219 13.03 3.15 -26.64
CA PRO A 219 12.26 3.84 -25.59
C PRO A 219 11.18 4.76 -26.19
N PHE A 220 10.03 4.86 -25.52
CA PHE A 220 8.92 5.70 -25.98
C PHE A 220 8.73 6.91 -25.05
N THR A 221 8.02 7.95 -25.53
CA THR A 221 7.68 9.13 -24.72
C THR A 221 6.18 9.38 -24.74
N ARG A 222 5.58 9.64 -23.56
CA ARG A 222 4.22 10.19 -23.46
C ARG A 222 4.20 11.35 -22.47
N GLY A 223 3.17 12.20 -22.58
CA GLY A 223 2.98 13.38 -21.75
C GLY A 223 1.76 13.29 -20.86
N GLN A 224 1.83 13.96 -19.71
CA GLN A 224 0.72 14.24 -18.81
C GLN A 224 0.66 15.76 -18.57
N GLY A 225 -0.43 16.38 -19.02
CA GLY A 225 -0.67 17.82 -18.87
C GLY A 225 -1.56 18.17 -17.66
N ASN A 226 -1.78 19.47 -17.45
CA ASN A 226 -2.65 20.03 -16.42
C ASN A 226 -2.30 19.57 -15.00
N ILE A 227 -1.01 19.42 -14.72
CA ILE A 227 -0.52 19.02 -13.40
C ILE A 227 -0.42 20.29 -12.55
N ALA A 228 -1.31 20.41 -11.56
CA ALA A 228 -1.24 21.49 -10.59
C ALA A 228 -0.16 21.19 -9.54
N VAL A 229 0.86 22.04 -9.47
CA VAL A 229 1.95 21.94 -8.49
C VAL A 229 1.74 23.04 -7.44
N PRO A 230 1.58 22.69 -6.15
CA PRO A 230 1.43 23.68 -5.10
C PRO A 230 2.65 24.63 -5.01
N PRO A 231 2.47 25.92 -4.65
CA PRO A 231 3.57 26.88 -4.61
C PRO A 231 4.74 26.52 -3.68
N ALA A 232 4.52 25.65 -2.69
CA ALA A 232 5.55 25.21 -1.76
C ALA A 232 6.37 24.01 -2.28
N VAL A 233 6.03 23.46 -3.46
CA VAL A 233 6.68 22.30 -4.04
C VAL A 233 7.71 22.77 -5.07
N ASP A 234 8.98 22.66 -4.70
CA ASP A 234 10.11 23.12 -5.51
C ASP A 234 10.69 22.03 -6.44
N ALA A 235 10.21 20.79 -6.32
CA ALA A 235 10.62 19.67 -7.16
C ALA A 235 9.49 18.65 -7.29
N ILE A 236 9.48 17.89 -8.38
CA ILE A 236 8.63 16.72 -8.56
C ILE A 236 9.46 15.45 -8.65
N VAL A 237 8.87 14.33 -8.30
CA VAL A 237 9.45 13.00 -8.40
C VAL A 237 8.62 12.20 -9.40
N VAL A 238 9.28 11.61 -10.40
CA VAL A 238 8.65 10.74 -11.39
C VAL A 238 9.04 9.30 -11.15
N ARG A 239 8.06 8.40 -11.16
CA ARG A 239 8.25 6.96 -10.92
C ARG A 239 7.40 6.14 -11.87
N ALA A 240 8.02 5.20 -12.58
CA ALA A 240 7.33 4.33 -13.52
C ALA A 240 6.61 3.16 -12.83
N HIS A 241 5.61 2.62 -13.50
CA HIS A 241 4.86 1.43 -13.11
C HIS A 241 4.78 0.47 -14.31
N THR A 242 4.85 -0.82 -14.02
CA THR A 242 4.62 -1.88 -15.01
C THR A 242 3.49 -2.77 -14.55
N LEU A 243 2.78 -3.34 -15.52
CA LEU A 243 1.65 -4.21 -15.26
C LEU A 243 2.05 -5.34 -14.32
N VAL A 244 3.24 -5.93 -14.53
CA VAL A 244 3.70 -7.10 -13.77
C VAL A 244 4.83 -6.88 -12.77
N GLY A 245 5.56 -5.77 -12.80
CA GLY A 245 6.56 -5.42 -11.77
C GLY A 245 6.03 -4.46 -10.70
N GLY A 246 4.94 -3.75 -10.99
CA GLY A 246 4.42 -2.68 -10.14
C GLY A 246 5.27 -1.43 -10.30
N TYR A 247 5.39 -0.61 -9.26
CA TYR A 247 6.26 0.56 -9.30
C TYR A 247 7.73 0.16 -9.33
N GLY A 248 8.49 0.78 -10.23
CA GLY A 248 9.95 0.59 -10.31
C GLY A 248 10.66 1.18 -9.11
N GLN A 249 11.82 0.65 -8.72
CA GLN A 249 12.54 1.15 -7.53
C GLN A 249 13.19 2.52 -7.74
N GLU A 250 13.58 2.84 -8.98
CA GLU A 250 14.24 4.10 -9.31
C GLU A 250 13.24 5.23 -9.58
N THR A 251 13.66 6.45 -9.28
CA THR A 251 12.88 7.66 -9.51
C THR A 251 13.76 8.75 -10.13
N VAL A 252 13.13 9.67 -10.86
CA VAL A 252 13.80 10.89 -11.35
C VAL A 252 13.22 12.09 -10.61
N THR A 253 14.08 12.82 -9.90
CA THR A 253 13.71 14.08 -9.24
C THR A 253 14.01 15.25 -10.16
N VAL A 254 13.01 16.08 -10.42
CA VAL A 254 13.09 17.25 -11.31
C VAL A 254 12.88 18.53 -10.48
N PRO A 255 13.92 19.33 -10.23
CA PRO A 255 13.78 20.65 -9.63
C PRO A 255 12.96 21.56 -10.54
N LEU A 256 12.00 22.29 -10.00
CA LEU A 256 11.09 23.14 -10.78
C LEU A 256 11.43 24.63 -10.68
N THR A 257 12.37 25.04 -9.82
CA THR A 257 12.61 26.44 -9.46
C THR A 257 13.17 27.31 -10.59
N GLU A 258 13.87 26.71 -11.56
CA GLU A 258 14.49 27.42 -12.68
C GLU A 258 14.54 26.55 -13.94
N SER A 259 14.62 27.19 -15.10
CA SER A 259 14.86 26.48 -16.36
C SER A 259 16.24 25.82 -16.34
N SER A 260 16.30 24.54 -16.67
CA SER A 260 17.53 23.75 -16.60
C SER A 260 17.45 22.58 -17.59
N ALA A 261 18.61 22.03 -17.97
CA ALA A 261 18.69 20.85 -18.81
C ALA A 261 19.89 19.99 -18.40
N THR A 262 19.65 18.71 -18.19
CA THR A 262 20.64 17.70 -17.81
C THR A 262 20.49 16.48 -18.73
N ALA A 263 21.25 15.42 -18.46
CA ALA A 263 21.07 14.15 -19.17
C ALA A 263 19.76 13.43 -18.78
N GLU A 264 19.22 13.71 -17.60
CA GLU A 264 18.07 13.00 -17.02
C GLU A 264 16.77 13.79 -17.14
N TYR A 265 16.84 15.12 -17.22
CA TYR A 265 15.66 15.96 -17.31
C TYR A 265 15.89 17.33 -17.97
N GLU A 266 14.79 17.97 -18.37
CA GLU A 266 14.74 19.35 -18.84
C GLU A 266 13.54 20.08 -18.21
N VAL A 267 13.77 21.32 -17.79
CA VAL A 267 12.77 22.21 -17.18
C VAL A 267 12.65 23.46 -18.03
N ILE A 268 11.44 23.75 -18.48
CA ILE A 268 11.11 24.95 -19.25
C ILE A 268 10.06 25.71 -18.45
N ARG A 269 10.42 26.91 -17.97
CA ARG A 269 9.52 27.81 -17.25
C ARG A 269 8.93 28.90 -18.12
#